data_AF-A0A9E0VG72-F1
#
_entry.id   AF-A0A9E0VG72-F1
#
_cell.length_a   1.000
_cell.length_b   1.000
_cell.length_c   1.000
_cell.angle_alpha   90.00
_cell.angle_beta   90.00
_cell.angle_gamma   90.00
#
_symmetry.space_group_name_H-M   'P 1'
#
loop_
_entity.id
_entity.type
_entity.pdbx_description
1 polymer ?
#
loop_
_entity_poly.entity_id
_entity_poly.type
_entity_poly.pdbx_seq_one_letter_code
_entity_poly.pdbx_strand_id
1 'polypeptide(L)'
;MSKTEKDTEIKTSREAKKAGLQRIERRHLTEKSEVRLADCKVKITINLDADILEYFKQRAAPPHAAPYQTQINNELRRLMESDQADRELSQTARELLRDDKFVAALKDRLKAA
;
A
#
# COMPACT_ATOMS: atom_id res chain seq x y z
N MET A 1 -19.97 -4.01 -20.42
CA MET A 1 -19.68 -2.71 -21.05
C MET A 1 -19.54 -1.65 -19.95
N SER A 2 -18.31 -1.30 -19.58
CA SER A 2 -18.08 -0.31 -18.51
C SER A 2 -18.31 1.11 -19.07
N LYS A 3 -18.78 2.07 -18.25
CA LYS A 3 -19.05 3.45 -18.71
C LYS A 3 -17.80 4.15 -19.25
N THR A 4 -16.61 3.69 -18.88
CA THR A 4 -15.32 4.29 -19.22
C THR A 4 -14.92 4.04 -20.68
N GLU A 5 -15.24 2.87 -21.23
CA GLU A 5 -14.91 2.51 -22.63
C GLU A 5 -15.66 3.38 -23.64
N LYS A 6 -16.84 3.91 -23.28
CA LYS A 6 -17.62 4.75 -24.20
C LYS A 6 -16.98 6.12 -24.45
N ASP A 7 -16.18 6.64 -23.52
CA ASP A 7 -15.70 8.02 -23.58
C ASP A 7 -14.40 8.20 -24.37
N THR A 8 -13.63 7.14 -24.60
CA THR A 8 -12.36 7.21 -25.35
C THR A 8 -12.59 7.20 -26.87
N GLU A 9 -13.70 6.65 -27.35
CA GLU A 9 -13.97 6.49 -28.80
C GLU A 9 -14.82 7.61 -29.42
N ILE A 10 -15.40 8.51 -28.60
CA ILE A 10 -16.32 9.55 -29.09
C ILE A 10 -15.53 10.75 -29.63
N LYS A 11 -15.55 10.90 -30.96
CA LYS A 11 -15.02 12.08 -31.67
C LYS A 11 -15.83 13.35 -31.36
N THR A 12 -15.21 14.51 -31.53
CA THR A 12 -15.90 15.81 -31.42
C THR A 12 -17.04 15.88 -32.45
N SER A 13 -18.26 16.23 -32.01
CA SER A 13 -19.43 16.32 -32.89
C SER A 13 -19.26 17.41 -33.96
N ARG A 14 -19.97 17.29 -35.08
CA ARG A 14 -19.92 18.29 -36.16
C ARG A 14 -20.39 19.67 -35.70
N GLU A 15 -21.39 19.73 -34.83
CA GLU A 15 -21.92 20.98 -34.28
C GLU A 15 -20.89 21.68 -33.37
N ALA A 16 -20.22 20.92 -32.49
CA ALA A 16 -19.19 21.45 -31.62
C ALA A 16 -17.99 22.00 -32.41
N LYS A 17 -17.58 21.32 -33.49
CA LYS A 17 -16.51 21.81 -34.38
C LYS A 17 -16.87 23.13 -35.06
N LYS A 18 -18.13 23.31 -35.50
CA LYS A 18 -18.59 24.59 -36.08
C LYS A 18 -18.55 25.73 -35.07
N ALA A 19 -18.73 25.42 -33.79
CA ALA A 19 -18.59 26.37 -32.68
C ALA A 19 -17.13 26.57 -32.21
N GLY A 20 -16.13 26.00 -32.89
CA GLY A 20 -14.72 26.11 -32.52
C GLY A 20 -14.30 25.29 -31.30
N LEU A 21 -15.16 24.39 -30.82
CA LEU A 21 -14.89 23.54 -29.67
C LEU A 21 -14.22 22.23 -30.10
N GLN A 22 -13.16 21.82 -29.39
CA GLN A 22 -12.48 20.54 -29.57
C GLN A 22 -12.49 19.74 -28.27
N ARG A 23 -12.85 18.46 -28.35
CA ARG A 23 -12.69 17.53 -27.23
C ARG A 23 -11.19 17.26 -27.04
N ILE A 24 -10.65 17.64 -25.88
CA ILE A 24 -9.27 17.34 -25.48
C ILE A 24 -9.24 15.91 -24.95
N GLU A 25 -8.32 15.09 -25.46
CA GLU A 25 -8.11 13.74 -24.95
C GLU A 25 -7.64 13.78 -23.49
N ARG A 26 -8.24 12.94 -22.64
CA ARG A 26 -7.84 12.86 -21.23
C ARG A 26 -6.45 12.21 -21.16
N ARG A 27 -5.41 13.03 -21.01
CA ARG A 27 -3.99 12.59 -20.93
C ARG A 27 -3.64 11.69 -19.75
N HIS A 28 -4.47 11.62 -18.71
CA HIS A 28 -4.14 10.94 -17.44
C HIS A 28 -5.31 10.09 -16.91
N LEU A 29 -5.80 9.13 -17.69
CA LEU A 29 -6.56 8.02 -17.11
C LEU A 29 -5.54 7.00 -16.60
N THR A 30 -5.38 6.89 -15.29
CA THR A 30 -4.63 5.80 -14.68
C THR A 30 -5.34 4.49 -14.95
N GLU A 31 -4.62 3.51 -15.49
CA GLU A 31 -5.19 2.19 -15.75
C GLU A 31 -5.53 1.50 -14.43
N LYS A 32 -6.57 0.66 -14.42
CA LYS A 32 -6.99 -0.02 -13.18
C LYS A 32 -5.89 -0.93 -12.60
N SER A 33 -4.99 -1.44 -13.45
CA SER A 33 -3.81 -2.23 -13.05
C SER A 33 -2.69 -1.40 -12.43
N GLU A 34 -2.68 -0.08 -12.62
CA GLU A 34 -1.66 0.82 -12.07
C GLU A 34 -2.00 1.29 -10.66
N VAL A 35 -3.27 1.16 -10.23
CA VAL A 35 -3.72 1.56 -8.90
C VAL A 35 -3.52 0.41 -7.92
N ARG A 36 -2.62 0.57 -6.95
CA ARG A 36 -2.47 -0.39 -5.85
C ARG A 36 -3.43 -0.04 -4.72
N LEU A 37 -3.82 -1.03 -3.91
CA LEU A 37 -4.63 -0.77 -2.70
C LEU A 37 -3.96 0.20 -1.73
N ALA A 38 -2.62 0.25 -1.70
CA ALA A 38 -1.86 1.21 -0.91
C ALA A 38 -2.10 2.67 -1.31
N ASP A 39 -2.52 2.91 -2.56
CA ASP A 39 -2.76 4.23 -3.13
C ASP A 39 -4.24 4.66 -2.94
N CYS A 40 -5.11 3.75 -2.50
CA CYS A 40 -6.53 3.98 -2.27
C CYS A 40 -6.82 4.37 -0.82
N LYS A 41 -7.48 5.52 -0.61
CA LYS A 41 -8.00 5.91 0.71
C LYS A 41 -9.42 5.37 0.90
N VAL A 42 -9.60 4.49 1.88
CA VAL A 42 -10.92 3.96 2.27
C VAL A 42 -11.33 4.58 3.61
N LYS A 43 -12.57 5.07 3.69
CA LYS A 43 -13.16 5.53 4.96
C LYS A 43 -13.87 4.36 5.63
N ILE A 44 -13.52 4.10 6.88
CA ILE A 44 -14.15 3.09 7.72
C ILE A 44 -14.66 3.74 9.00
N THR A 45 -15.72 3.17 9.59
CA THR A 45 -16.18 3.53 10.93
C THR A 45 -15.80 2.39 11.86
N ILE A 46 -14.92 2.67 12.81
CA ILE A 46 -14.45 1.70 13.81
C ILE A 46 -14.47 2.36 15.19
N ASN A 47 -14.65 1.56 16.24
CA ASN A 47 -14.42 2.00 17.61
C ASN A 47 -12.94 1.82 17.94
N LEU A 48 -12.30 2.88 18.41
CA LEU A 48 -10.95 2.85 18.98
C LEU A 48 -11.04 3.22 20.45
N ASP A 49 -10.19 2.62 21.26
CA ASP A 49 -10.11 2.95 22.68
C ASP A 49 -9.70 4.41 22.88
N ALA A 50 -10.25 5.01 23.94
CA ALA A 50 -10.11 6.45 24.17
C ALA A 50 -8.67 6.86 24.47
N ASP A 51 -7.91 6.00 25.14
CA ASP A 51 -6.49 6.18 25.45
C ASP A 51 -5.61 6.16 24.19
N ILE A 52 -5.87 5.24 23.26
CA ILE A 52 -5.19 5.18 21.96
C ILE A 52 -5.43 6.48 21.19
N LEU A 53 -6.69 6.92 21.11
CA LEU A 53 -7.03 8.16 20.42
C LEU A 53 -6.33 9.38 21.06
N GLU A 54 -6.32 9.45 22.39
CA GLU A 54 -5.72 10.55 23.13
C GLU A 54 -4.19 10.58 22.95
N TYR A 55 -3.53 9.43 22.97
CA TYR A 55 -2.10 9.30 22.67
C TYR A 55 -1.73 9.89 21.31
N PHE A 56 -2.46 9.51 20.25
CA PHE A 56 -2.15 10.02 18.90
C PHE A 56 -2.54 11.49 18.72
N LYS A 57 -3.56 12.00 19.44
CA LYS A 57 -3.86 13.43 19.47
C LYS A 57 -2.71 14.23 20.08
N GLN A 58 -2.19 13.80 21.21
CA GLN A 58 -1.06 14.47 21.87
C GLN A 58 0.20 14.43 21.00
N ARG A 59 0.48 13.30 20.34
CA ARG A 59 1.60 13.16 19.40
C ARG A 59 1.45 14.03 18.15
N ALA A 60 0.23 14.42 17.78
CA ALA A 60 -0.05 15.31 16.65
C ALA A 60 -0.17 16.80 17.04
N ALA A 61 -0.13 17.13 18.34
CA ALA A 61 -0.26 18.50 18.83
C ALA A 61 0.90 19.46 18.45
N PRO A 62 2.17 19.01 18.34
CA PRO A 62 3.26 19.90 17.96
C PRO A 62 3.11 20.44 16.53
N PRO A 63 3.53 21.69 16.27
CA PRO A 63 3.59 22.22 14.91
C PRO A 63 4.55 21.37 14.06
N HIS A 64 4.15 21.08 12.82
CA HIS A 64 4.83 20.17 11.87
C HIS A 64 4.72 18.66 12.18
N ALA A 65 4.01 18.25 13.22
CA ALA A 65 3.69 16.84 13.40
C ALA A 65 2.68 16.35 12.34
N ALA A 66 2.81 15.08 11.93
CA ALA A 66 1.84 14.47 11.04
C ALA A 66 0.46 14.37 11.73
N PRO A 67 -0.67 14.47 11.00
CA PRO A 67 -2.00 14.28 11.59
C PRO A 67 -2.15 12.89 12.23
N TYR A 68 -2.92 12.79 13.32
CA TYR A 68 -3.10 11.54 14.07
C TYR A 68 -3.56 10.37 13.18
N GLN A 69 -4.40 10.63 12.17
CA GLN A 69 -4.82 9.61 11.18
C GLN A 69 -3.62 9.06 10.41
N THR A 70 -2.73 9.92 9.92
CA THR A 70 -1.52 9.50 9.19
C THR A 70 -0.59 8.70 10.10
N GLN A 71 -0.47 9.11 11.36
CA GLN A 71 0.33 8.38 12.35
C GLN A 71 -0.23 6.97 12.59
N ILE A 72 -1.53 6.84 12.86
CA ILE A 72 -2.20 5.54 13.04
C ILE A 72 -1.97 4.64 11.82
N ASN A 73 -2.21 5.16 10.62
CA ASN A 73 -2.02 4.39 9.38
C ASN A 73 -0.57 3.92 9.20
N ASN A 74 0.41 4.74 9.58
CA ASN A 74 1.83 4.37 9.49
C ASN A 74 2.21 3.29 10.50
N GLU A 75 1.69 3.35 11.73
CA GLU A 75 1.94 2.30 12.72
C GLU A 75 1.27 0.98 12.32
N LEU A 76 0.03 1.02 11.81
CA LEU A 76 -0.63 -0.17 11.27
C LEU A 76 0.14 -0.78 10.10
N ARG A 77 0.69 0.05 9.20
CA ARG A 77 1.52 -0.42 8.10
C ARG A 77 2.81 -1.08 8.60
N ARG A 78 3.48 -0.46 9.59
CA ARG A 78 4.69 -1.02 10.20
C ARG A 78 4.43 -2.40 10.80
N LEU A 79 3.30 -2.59 11.48
CA LEU A 79 2.92 -3.89 12.04
C LEU A 79 2.72 -4.92 10.92
N MET A 80 2.02 -4.55 9.84
CA MET A 80 1.83 -5.45 8.69
C MET A 80 3.16 -5.85 8.04
N GLU A 81 4.09 -4.90 7.88
CA GLU A 81 5.42 -5.16 7.30
C GLU A 81 6.28 -6.04 8.20
N SER A 82 6.20 -5.83 9.53
CA SER A 82 6.92 -6.65 10.52
C SER A 82 6.41 -8.09 10.54
N ASP A 83 5.09 -8.28 10.56
CA ASP A 83 4.46 -9.60 10.50
C ASP A 83 4.82 -10.35 9.21
N GLN A 84 4.96 -9.64 8.09
CA GLN A 84 5.41 -10.23 6.83
C GLN A 84 6.88 -10.67 6.91
N ALA A 85 7.76 -9.80 7.39
CA ALA A 85 9.18 -10.11 7.55
C ALA A 85 9.41 -11.31 8.48
N ASP A 86 8.70 -11.38 9.60
CA ASP A 86 8.80 -12.49 10.55
C ASP A 86 8.33 -13.83 9.95
N ARG A 87 7.29 -13.79 9.11
CA ARG A 87 6.81 -14.98 8.39
C ARG A 87 7.82 -15.44 7.34
N GLU A 88 8.40 -14.52 6.58
CA GLU A 88 9.43 -14.81 5.60
C GLU A 88 10.68 -15.41 6.27
N LEU A 89 11.17 -14.77 7.33
CA LEU A 89 12.29 -15.28 8.13
C LEU A 89 12.01 -16.67 8.69
N SER A 90 10.81 -16.89 9.23
CA SER A 90 10.38 -18.20 9.73
C SER A 90 10.33 -19.25 8.62
N GLN A 91 9.93 -18.87 7.41
CA GLN A 91 9.91 -19.76 6.26
C GLN A 91 11.32 -20.09 5.79
N THR A 92 12.20 -19.10 5.63
CA THR A 92 13.61 -19.30 5.27
C THR A 92 14.33 -20.15 6.32
N ALA A 93 14.08 -19.93 7.61
CA ALA A 93 14.65 -20.75 8.68
C ALA A 93 14.22 -22.23 8.55
N ARG A 94 12.93 -22.48 8.23
CA ARG A 94 12.44 -23.85 7.97
C ARG A 94 13.06 -24.47 6.73
N GLU A 95 13.31 -23.69 5.69
CA GLU A 95 13.96 -24.16 4.47
C GLU A 95 15.43 -24.51 4.73
N LEU A 96 16.17 -23.65 5.44
CA LEU A 96 17.57 -23.90 5.82
C LEU A 96 17.73 -25.12 6.74
N LEU A 97 16.79 -25.32 7.67
CA LEU A 97 16.80 -26.51 8.54
C LEU A 97 16.49 -27.82 7.79
N ARG A 98 15.89 -27.75 6.61
CA ARG A 98 15.66 -28.91 5.73
C ARG A 98 16.84 -29.19 4.79
N ASP A 99 17.77 -28.26 4.64
CA ASP A 99 18.96 -28.47 3.82
C ASP A 99 20.04 -29.19 4.65
N ASP A 100 20.21 -30.49 4.37
CA ASP A 100 21.19 -31.34 5.06
C ASP A 100 22.63 -30.83 4.91
N LYS A 101 22.96 -30.16 3.79
CA LYS A 101 24.30 -29.57 3.61
C LYS A 101 24.51 -28.40 4.55
N PHE A 102 23.48 -27.57 4.70
CA PHE A 102 23.51 -26.44 5.63
C PHE A 102 23.62 -26.92 7.08
N VAL A 103 22.83 -27.93 7.48
CA VAL A 103 22.88 -28.50 8.83
C VAL A 103 24.25 -29.16 9.12
N ALA A 104 24.83 -29.85 8.14
CA ALA A 104 26.18 -30.40 8.26
C ALA A 104 27.24 -29.29 8.44
N ALA A 105 27.19 -28.23 7.64
CA ALA A 105 28.10 -27.09 7.78
C ALA A 105 27.92 -26.35 9.12
N LEU A 106 26.68 -26.23 9.60
CA LEU A 106 26.37 -25.63 10.90
C LEU A 106 26.97 -26.46 12.05
N LYS A 107 26.85 -27.80 11.98
CA LYS A 107 27.44 -28.74 12.93
C LYS A 107 28.96 -28.62 12.98
N ASP A 108 29.62 -28.52 11.83
CA ASP A 108 31.07 -28.39 11.77
C ASP A 108 31.54 -27.04 12.32
N ARG A 109 30.80 -25.96 12.06
CA ARG A 109 31.07 -24.63 12.64
C ARG A 109 30.90 -24.62 14.16
N LEU A 110 29.87 -25.26 14.70
CA LEU A 110 29.63 -25.37 16.15
C LEU A 110 30.69 -26.20 16.88
N LYS A 111 31.34 -27.15 16.20
CA LYS A 111 32.46 -27.93 16.76
C LYS A 111 33.79 -27.18 16.73
N ALA A 112 33.93 -26.20 15.84
CA ALA A 112 35.12 -25.38 15.69
C ALA A 112 35.11 -24.10 16.57
N ALA A 113 33.99 -23.82 17.24
CA ALA A 113 33.80 -22.75 18.21
C ALA A 113 33.95 -23.28 19.64
#